data_AF-A0A820L5B6-F1
#
_entry.id   AF-A0A820L5B6-F1
#
_cell.length_a   1.000
_cell.length_b   1.000
_cell.length_c   1.000
_cell.angle_alpha   90.00
_cell.angle_beta   90.00
_cell.angle_gamma   90.00
#
_symmetry.space_group_name_H-M   'P 1'
#
loop_
_entity.id
_entity.type
_entity.pdbx_description
1 polymer ?
#
loop_
_entity_poly.entity_id
_entity_poly.type
_entity_poly.pdbx_seq_one_letter_code
_entity_poly.pdbx_strand_id
1 'polypeptide(L)'
;MTNRRHEQKLQRETIPPSLLKVEGTFPGLGVHILEDFGHNNITDTRYILRWETLSSNRDEPRPPPYPTPLMLRVYTIKIVYTDF
;
A
#
# COMPACT_ATOMS: atom_id res chain seq x y z
N MET A 1 -15.75 35.86 -15.63
CA MET A 1 -14.60 35.19 -16.29
C MET A 1 -13.39 35.55 -15.43
N THR A 2 -12.73 34.64 -14.71
CA THR A 2 -12.05 33.43 -15.21
C THR A 2 -11.84 32.43 -14.06
N ASN A 3 -11.93 31.15 -14.43
CA ASN A 3 -11.92 29.90 -13.66
C ASN A 3 -11.09 29.84 -12.36
N ARG A 4 -11.79 29.65 -11.24
CA ARG A 4 -11.28 28.88 -10.10
C ARG A 4 -11.13 27.45 -10.59
N ARG A 5 -9.90 27.01 -10.92
CA ARG A 5 -9.60 25.58 -11.03
C ARG A 5 -9.92 24.98 -9.67
N HIS A 6 -11.05 24.27 -9.59
CA HIS A 6 -11.31 23.35 -8.51
C HIS A 6 -10.15 22.35 -8.56
N GLU A 7 -9.19 22.49 -7.65
CA GLU A 7 -8.38 21.38 -7.19
C GLU A 7 -9.37 20.39 -6.58
N GLN A 8 -10.00 19.59 -7.43
CA GLN A 8 -10.59 18.34 -7.01
C GLN A 8 -9.42 17.55 -6.45
N LYS A 9 -9.26 17.67 -5.13
CA LYS A 9 -8.46 16.77 -4.31
C LYS A 9 -9.07 15.40 -4.60
N LEU A 10 -8.56 14.70 -5.62
CA LEU A 10 -8.94 13.32 -5.89
C LEU A 10 -8.85 12.65 -4.53
N GLN A 11 -10.00 12.22 -4.00
CA GLN A 11 -9.99 11.34 -2.85
C GLN A 11 -9.33 10.07 -3.37
N ARG A 12 -8.00 9.98 -3.23
CA ARG A 12 -7.23 8.77 -3.53
C ARG A 12 -7.97 7.68 -2.78
N GLU A 13 -8.64 6.79 -3.52
CA GLU A 13 -9.43 5.73 -2.92
C GLU A 13 -8.61 5.04 -1.83
N THR A 14 -9.25 4.67 -0.73
CA THR A 14 -8.56 4.00 0.38
C THR A 14 -7.89 2.72 -0.13
N ILE A 15 -6.70 2.38 0.38
CA ILE A 15 -6.06 1.09 0.11
C ILE A 15 -7.10 -0.02 0.36
N PRO A 16 -7.31 -0.95 -0.59
CA PRO A 16 -8.27 -2.04 -0.40
C PRO A 16 -8.02 -2.77 0.93
N PRO A 17 -9.04 -2.97 1.79
CA PRO A 17 -8.84 -3.58 3.11
C PRO A 17 -8.20 -4.97 3.06
N SER A 18 -8.43 -5.71 1.97
CA SER A 18 -7.79 -7.02 1.74
C SER A 18 -6.27 -6.94 1.69
N LEU A 19 -5.69 -5.82 1.20
CA LEU A 19 -4.24 -5.64 1.16
C LEU A 19 -3.63 -5.39 2.55
N LEU A 20 -4.44 -4.99 3.53
CA LEU A 20 -4.00 -4.76 4.92
C LEU A 20 -4.01 -6.03 5.78
N LYS A 21 -4.54 -7.14 5.26
CA LYS A 21 -4.57 -8.41 5.96
C LYS A 21 -3.19 -9.07 5.91
N VAL A 22 -2.69 -9.54 7.05
CA VAL A 22 -1.48 -10.39 7.13
C VAL A 22 -1.80 -11.76 6.51
N GLU A 23 -0.97 -12.21 5.58
CA GLU A 23 -1.09 -13.51 4.92
C GLU A 23 -0.15 -14.56 5.52
N GLY A 24 1.00 -14.14 6.04
CA GLY A 24 1.94 -15.01 6.74
C GLY A 24 1.40 -15.51 8.07
N THR A 25 1.89 -16.67 8.51
CA THR A 25 1.46 -17.31 9.76
C THR A 25 2.43 -17.09 10.92
N PHE A 26 3.59 -16.45 10.67
CA PHE A 26 4.59 -16.21 11.70
C PHE A 26 4.10 -15.13 12.69
N PRO A 27 4.18 -15.34 14.02
CA PRO A 27 3.72 -14.38 15.01
C PRO A 27 4.43 -13.02 14.91
N GLY A 28 3.64 -11.94 14.95
CA GLY A 28 4.16 -10.56 14.94
C GLY A 28 4.50 -9.98 13.57
N LEU A 29 4.18 -10.70 12.47
CA LEU A 29 4.21 -10.10 11.13
C LEU A 29 3.22 -8.94 11.04
N GLY A 30 3.68 -7.84 10.44
CA GLY A 30 2.87 -6.69 10.07
C GLY A 30 2.90 -6.47 8.57
N VAL A 31 1.80 -5.95 8.02
CA VAL A 31 1.74 -5.50 6.62
C VAL A 31 2.36 -4.12 6.52
N HIS A 32 3.23 -3.94 5.53
CA HIS A 32 3.78 -2.67 5.13
C HIS A 32 3.37 -2.37 3.70
N ILE A 33 3.07 -1.09 3.46
CA ILE A 33 2.62 -0.59 2.18
C ILE A 33 3.38 0.69 1.83
N LEU A 34 3.77 0.82 0.57
CA LEU A 34 4.30 2.04 0.00
C LEU A 34 3.57 2.33 -1.32
N GLU A 35 3.03 3.54 -1.43
CA GLU A 35 2.46 4.06 -2.67
C GLU A 35 3.56 4.55 -3.60
N ASP A 36 3.31 4.50 -4.91
CA ASP A 36 4.21 5.08 -5.88
C ASP A 36 4.23 6.63 -5.84
N PHE A 37 5.30 7.21 -6.36
CA PHE A 37 5.49 8.67 -6.42
C PHE A 37 4.82 9.33 -7.65
N GLY A 38 4.17 8.56 -8.51
CA GLY A 38 3.48 9.03 -9.70
C GLY A 38 2.32 9.95 -9.33
N HIS A 39 2.47 11.23 -9.65
CA HIS A 39 1.41 12.24 -9.47
C HIS A 39 0.48 12.37 -10.68
N ASN A 40 0.78 11.64 -11.76
CA ASN A 40 0.12 11.80 -13.04
C ASN A 40 -0.96 10.73 -13.21
N ASN A 41 -2.19 11.09 -12.84
CA ASN A 41 -3.43 10.33 -13.05
C ASN A 41 -3.80 10.15 -14.54
N ILE A 42 -2.83 10.07 -15.45
CA ILE A 42 -3.10 9.94 -16.90
C ILE A 42 -3.80 8.60 -17.18
N THR A 43 -3.57 7.60 -16.33
CA THR A 43 -4.31 6.36 -16.29
C THR A 43 -4.88 6.27 -14.88
N ASP A 44 -6.17 5.96 -14.73
CA ASP A 44 -6.86 5.80 -13.44
C ASP A 44 -6.32 4.59 -12.66
N THR A 45 -5.03 4.63 -12.35
CA THR A 45 -4.21 3.51 -11.95
C THR A 45 -3.09 4.01 -11.07
N ARG A 46 -2.88 3.32 -9.95
CA ARG A 46 -1.77 3.54 -9.03
C ARG A 46 -1.07 2.22 -8.75
N TYR A 47 0.20 2.29 -8.39
CA TYR A 47 1.00 1.15 -7.97
C TYR A 47 1.18 1.16 -6.46
N ILE A 48 1.01 -0.02 -5.86
CA ILE A 48 1.22 -0.23 -4.45
C ILE A 48 2.22 -1.35 -4.24
N LEU A 49 3.31 -1.05 -3.56
CA LEU A 49 4.23 -2.04 -3.03
C LEU A 49 3.71 -2.55 -1.68
N ARG A 50 3.61 -3.87 -1.51
CA ARG A 50 3.18 -4.53 -0.27
C ARG A 50 4.18 -5.59 0.13
N TRP A 51 4.54 -5.63 1.41
CA TRP A 51 5.36 -6.67 2.01
C TRP A 51 4.98 -6.93 3.48
N GLU A 52 5.44 -8.04 4.03
CA GLU A 52 5.21 -8.41 5.43
C GLU A 52 6.54 -8.64 6.15
N THR A 53 6.73 -7.95 7.27
CA THR A 53 7.94 -8.06 8.09
C THR A 53 7.59 -7.96 9.57
N LEU A 54 8.50 -8.41 10.42
CA LEU A 54 8.43 -8.09 11.84
C LEU A 54 8.66 -6.59 12.05
N SER A 55 8.14 -6.08 13.17
CA SER A 55 8.39 -4.69 13.58
C SER A 55 9.88 -4.41 13.79
N SER A 56 10.25 -3.12 13.82
CA SER A 56 11.60 -2.70 14.18
C SER A 56 12.02 -3.29 15.54
N ASN A 57 13.28 -3.72 15.64
CA ASN A 57 13.86 -4.24 16.87
C ASN A 57 14.94 -3.34 17.48
N ARG A 58 14.94 -2.03 17.19
CA ARG A 58 15.96 -1.10 17.71
C ARG A 58 17.41 -1.58 17.47
N ASP A 59 17.65 -2.14 16.29
CA ASP A 59 18.92 -2.77 15.89
C ASP A 59 19.38 -3.95 16.77
N GLU A 60 18.52 -4.50 17.61
CA GLU A 60 18.82 -5.72 18.37
C GLU A 60 18.55 -6.97 17.51
N PRO A 61 19.34 -8.05 17.66
CA PRO A 61 19.06 -9.32 17.03
C PRO A 61 17.78 -9.94 17.61
N ARG A 62 16.99 -10.62 16.76
CA ARG A 62 15.84 -11.41 17.21
C ARG A 62 16.29 -12.85 17.49
N PRO A 63 15.85 -13.49 18.60
CA PRO A 63 16.10 -14.90 18.78
C PRO A 63 15.32 -15.72 17.73
N PRO A 64 15.85 -16.85 17.26
CA PRO A 64 15.11 -17.76 16.38
C PRO A 64 13.87 -18.33 17.10
N PRO A 65 12.84 -18.80 16.36
CA PRO A 65 12.81 -18.97 14.91
C PRO A 65 12.57 -17.65 14.14
N TYR A 66 12.95 -17.63 12.86
CA TYR A 66 12.68 -16.52 11.95
C TYR A 66 11.49 -16.85 11.03
N PRO A 67 10.74 -15.84 10.54
CA PRO A 67 9.78 -16.09 9.48
C PRO A 67 10.48 -16.65 8.25
N THR A 68 9.78 -17.51 7.52
CA THR A 68 10.22 -17.90 6.18
C THR A 68 10.23 -16.68 5.26
N PRO A 69 11.08 -16.65 4.22
CA PRO A 69 11.03 -15.59 3.22
C PRO A 69 9.61 -15.43 2.66
N LEU A 70 9.08 -14.20 2.69
CA LEU A 70 7.79 -13.86 2.11
C LEU A 70 7.99 -13.03 0.83
N MET A 71 7.09 -13.22 -0.12
CA MET A 71 7.17 -12.52 -1.40
C MET A 71 6.69 -11.07 -1.26
N LEU A 72 7.56 -10.13 -1.62
CA LEU A 72 7.20 -8.73 -1.84
C LEU A 72 6.45 -8.60 -3.17
N ARG A 73 5.33 -7.86 -3.17
CA ARG A 73 4.43 -7.78 -4.32
C ARG A 73 4.13 -6.34 -4.69
N VAL A 74 4.05 -6.07 -5.99
CA VAL A 74 3.53 -4.81 -6.53
C VAL A 74 2.14 -5.08 -7.08
N TYR A 75 1.17 -4.28 -6.66
CA TYR A 75 -0.20 -4.30 -7.14
C TYR A 75 -0.46 -3.10 -8.01
N THR A 76 -1.17 -3.34 -9.12
CA THR A 76 -1.79 -2.29 -9.91
C THR A 76 -3.22 -2.12 -9.42
N ILE A 77 -3.58 -0.94 -8.92
CA ILE A 77 -4.92 -0.64 -8.44
C ILE A 77 -5.57 0.30 -9.43
N LYS A 78 -6.68 -0.15 -10.03
CA LYS A 78 -7.51 0.68 -10.90
C LYS A 78 -8.53 1.44 -10.05
N ILE A 79 -8.59 2.75 -10.22
CA ILE A 79 -9.61 3.62 -9.61
C ILE A 79 -10.88 3.48 -10.46
N VAL A 80 -12.02 3.23 -9.82
CA VAL A 80 -13.31 3.05 -10.52
C VAL A 80 -14.25 4.15 -10.06
N TYR A 81 -14.45 5.16 -10.90
CA TYR A 81 -15.47 6.17 -10.65
C TYR A 81 -16.86 5.54 -10.78
N THR A 82 -17.68 5.70 -9.74
CA THR A 82 -19.11 5.42 -9.83
C THR A 82 -19.80 6.75 -10.09
N ASP A 83 -20.50 6.86 -11.22
CA ASP A 83 -21.34 8.02 -11.50
C ASP A 83 -22.49 8.04 -10.47
N PHE A 84 -22.70 9.18 -9.81
CA PHE A 84 -23.83 9.44 -8.90
C PHE A 84 -24.96 10.15 -9.63
#